data_AF-R4M2B2-F1
#
_entry.id   AF-R4M2B2-F1
#
_cell.length_a   1.000
_cell.length_b   1.000
_cell.length_c   1.000
_cell.angle_alpha   90.00
_cell.angle_beta   90.00
_cell.angle_gamma   90.00
#
_symmetry.space_group_name_H-M   'P 1'
#
loop_
_entity.id
_entity.type
_entity.pdbx_description
1 polymer ?
#
loop_
_entity_poly.entity_id
_entity_poly.type
_entity_poly.pdbx_seq_one_letter_code
_entity_poly.pdbx_strand_id
1 'polypeptide(L)'
;MFVVLYDMTPADEKNLDRWEGSEFGIHQKIRCRVERISSDTTTDPVLAWLYVLDAWEGGLPSARYLGVMADAAEIAGAPSDYVHDLRTRPARNIGPGTIA
;
A
#
# COMPACT_ATOMS: atom_id res chain seq x y z
N MET A 1 3.12 -3.77 -8.69
CA MET A 1 2.91 -3.29 -7.30
C MET A 1 2.98 -4.50 -6.39
N PHE A 2 3.74 -4.44 -5.30
CA PHE A 2 3.74 -5.47 -4.27
C PHE A 2 2.64 -5.16 -3.25
N VAL A 3 1.93 -6.18 -2.78
CA VAL A 3 0.84 -6.07 -1.81
C VAL A 3 0.93 -7.19 -0.79
N VAL A 4 0.36 -6.95 0.39
CA VAL A 4 0.08 -7.98 1.39
C VAL A 4 -1.40 -8.28 1.36
N LEU A 5 -1.76 -9.57 1.36
CA LEU A 5 -3.14 -10.01 1.40
C LEU A 5 -3.51 -10.41 2.83
N TYR A 6 -4.62 -9.85 3.31
CA TYR A 6 -5.22 -10.22 4.58
C TYR A 6 -6.52 -10.97 4.31
N ASP A 7 -6.65 -12.17 4.86
CA ASP A 7 -7.95 -12.82 4.97
C ASP A 7 -8.75 -12.14 6.08
N MET A 8 -9.96 -11.71 5.76
CA MET A 8 -10.80 -10.90 6.64
C MET A 8 -12.20 -11.46 6.71
N THR A 9 -12.81 -11.37 7.88
CA THR A 9 -14.23 -11.72 8.01
C THR A 9 -15.10 -10.69 7.28
N PRO A 10 -16.32 -11.06 6.86
CA PRO A 10 -17.25 -10.10 6.27
C PRO A 10 -17.63 -8.93 7.21
N ALA A 11 -17.48 -9.12 8.52
CA ALA A 11 -17.71 -8.05 9.50
C ALA A 11 -16.54 -7.04 9.50
N ASP A 12 -15.30 -7.53 9.46
CA ASP A 12 -14.10 -6.68 9.41
C ASP A 12 -14.01 -5.93 8.09
N GLU A 13 -14.39 -6.57 6.97
CA GLU A 13 -14.49 -5.90 5.66
C GLU A 13 -15.43 -4.68 5.72
N LYS A 14 -16.61 -4.83 6.32
CA LYS A 14 -17.57 -3.72 6.48
C LYS A 14 -17.05 -2.63 7.42
N ASN A 15 -16.31 -3.01 8.47
CA ASN A 15 -15.68 -2.02 9.33
C ASN A 15 -14.60 -1.25 8.56
N LEU A 16 -13.79 -1.93 7.75
CA LEU A 16 -12.75 -1.31 6.93
C LEU A 16 -13.34 -0.34 5.89
N ASP A 17 -14.47 -0.71 5.26
CA ASP A 17 -15.21 0.19 4.36
C ASP A 17 -15.52 1.55 5.00
N ARG A 18 -15.84 1.54 6.30
CA ARG A 18 -16.15 2.75 7.07
C ARG A 18 -14.89 3.52 7.43
N TRP A 19 -13.82 2.83 7.83
CA TRP A 19 -12.53 3.45 8.16
C TRP A 19 -11.88 4.15 6.98
N GLU A 20 -11.96 3.56 5.79
CA GLU A 20 -11.44 4.14 4.55
C GLU A 20 -12.34 5.26 3.99
N GLY A 21 -13.49 5.52 4.61
CA GLY A 21 -14.40 6.58 4.18
C GLY A 21 -15.05 6.32 2.82
N SER A 22 -15.23 5.04 2.45
CA SER A 22 -15.92 4.66 1.21
C SER A 22 -17.39 5.11 1.19
N GLU A 23 -18.05 5.16 2.36
CA GLU A 23 -19.41 5.70 2.53
C GLU A 23 -19.49 7.21 2.22
N PHE A 24 -18.37 7.93 2.35
CA PHE A 24 -18.27 9.36 2.05
C PHE A 24 -17.79 9.64 0.61
N GLY A 25 -17.58 8.59 -0.20
CA GLY A 25 -17.13 8.68 -1.57
C GLY A 25 -15.67 9.14 -1.74
N ILE A 26 -14.88 9.12 -0.67
CA ILE A 26 -13.48 9.56 -0.69
C ILE A 26 -12.62 8.50 -1.37
N HIS A 27 -12.69 7.25 -0.90
CA HIS A 27 -12.01 6.12 -1.54
C HIS A 27 -13.00 5.26 -2.32
N GLN A 28 -12.61 4.89 -3.55
CA GLN A 28 -13.32 3.91 -4.35
C GLN A 28 -12.87 2.50 -3.96
N LYS A 29 -13.84 1.63 -3.65
CA LYS A 29 -13.60 0.20 -3.38
C LYS A 29 -13.60 -0.58 -4.70
N ILE A 30 -12.46 -1.17 -5.06
CA ILE A 30 -12.27 -1.90 -6.32
C ILE A 30 -11.85 -3.36 -6.08
N ARG A 31 -12.25 -4.25 -7.00
CA ARG A 31 -11.73 -5.63 -7.04
C ARG A 31 -10.56 -5.72 -7.99
N CYS A 32 -9.41 -6.19 -7.50
CA CYS A 32 -8.26 -6.47 -8.35
C CYS A 32 -7.87 -7.95 -8.25
N ARG A 33 -7.42 -8.51 -9.38
CA ARG A 33 -6.75 -9.82 -9.40
C ARG A 33 -5.32 -9.62 -8.91
N VAL A 34 -4.91 -10.43 -7.94
CA VAL A 34 -3.57 -10.44 -7.37
C VAL A 34 -2.94 -11.80 -7.64
N GLU A 35 -1.79 -11.77 -8.30
CA GLU A 35 -0.91 -12.93 -8.50
C GLU A 35 -0.14 -13.17 -7.19
N ARG A 36 -0.31 -14.36 -6.59
CA ARG A 36 0.32 -14.68 -5.31
C ARG A 36 1.70 -15.30 -5.52
N ILE A 37 2.70 -14.67 -4.92
CA ILE A 37 4.07 -15.23 -4.88
C ILE A 37 4.29 -16.14 -3.67
N SER A 38 3.50 -15.98 -2.61
CA SER A 38 3.50 -16.84 -1.41
C SER A 38 2.12 -16.86 -0.77
N SER A 39 1.80 -17.96 -0.08
CA SER A 39 0.60 -18.14 0.74
C SER A 39 0.77 -19.39 1.60
N ASP A 40 0.06 -19.45 2.70
CA ASP A 40 -0.12 -20.62 3.55
C ASP A 40 -1.07 -21.69 2.96
N THR A 41 -1.87 -21.34 1.94
CA THR A 41 -2.90 -22.23 1.35
C THR A 41 -2.60 -22.62 -0.09
N THR A 42 -2.59 -21.65 -1.01
CA THR A 42 -2.33 -21.86 -2.46
C THR A 42 -1.71 -20.61 -3.08
N THR A 43 -1.00 -20.74 -4.19
CA THR A 43 -0.45 -19.63 -4.97
C THR A 43 -1.31 -19.22 -6.17
N ASP A 44 -2.51 -19.80 -6.32
CA ASP A 44 -3.42 -19.42 -7.40
C ASP A 44 -3.80 -17.93 -7.34
N PRO A 45 -4.07 -17.25 -8.46
CA PRO A 45 -4.51 -15.85 -8.42
C PRO A 45 -5.80 -15.68 -7.62
N VAL A 46 -5.92 -14.58 -6.88
CA VAL A 46 -7.13 -14.27 -6.09
C VAL A 46 -7.68 -12.89 -6.39
N LEU A 47 -8.97 -12.70 -6.15
CA LEU A 47 -9.56 -11.37 -6.12
C LEU A 47 -9.44 -10.80 -4.71
N ALA A 48 -8.92 -9.58 -4.61
CA ALA A 48 -8.82 -8.81 -3.37
C ALA A 48 -9.52 -7.45 -3.53
N TRP A 49 -10.01 -6.91 -2.41
CA TRP A 49 -10.51 -5.54 -2.34
C TRP A 49 -9.36 -4.56 -2.13
N LEU A 50 -9.35 -3.47 -2.89
CA LEU A 50 -8.44 -2.33 -2.69
C LEU A 50 -9.27 -1.06 -2.57
N TYR A 51 -8.75 -0.10 -1.81
CA TYR A 51 -9.33 1.23 -1.67
C TYR A 51 -8.41 2.24 -2.34
N VAL A 52 -8.95 2.99 -3.30
CA VAL A 52 -8.17 3.95 -4.10
C VAL A 52 -8.79 5.32 -4.00
N LEU A 53 -7.97 6.32 -3.67
CA LEU A 53 -8.37 7.71 -3.70
C LEU A 53 -8.22 8.25 -5.12
N ASP A 54 -9.33 8.63 -5.74
CA ASP A 54 -9.35 9.30 -7.05
C ASP A 54 -9.45 10.83 -6.88
N ALA A 55 -8.47 11.39 -6.17
CA ALA A 55 -8.41 12.82 -5.83
C ALA A 55 -6.95 13.28 -5.67
N TRP A 56 -6.10 12.92 -6.63
CA TRP A 56 -4.69 13.32 -6.58
C TRP A 56 -4.54 14.82 -6.87
N GLU A 57 -4.09 15.58 -5.87
CA GLU A 57 -3.85 17.03 -5.95
C GLU A 57 -2.36 17.39 -6.11
N GLY A 58 -1.51 16.39 -6.35
CA GLY A 58 -0.06 16.55 -6.38
C GLY A 58 0.63 16.38 -5.03
N GLY A 59 1.94 16.62 -5.03
CA GLY A 59 2.77 16.59 -3.83
C GLY A 59 3.51 15.28 -3.58
N LEU A 60 4.59 15.39 -2.81
CA LEU A 60 5.41 14.24 -2.41
C LEU A 60 4.97 13.70 -1.04
N PRO A 61 5.06 12.38 -0.82
CA PRO A 61 4.88 11.80 0.51
C PRO A 61 5.95 12.30 1.48
N SER A 62 5.73 12.21 2.79
CA SER A 62 6.80 12.51 3.74
C SER A 62 7.85 11.40 3.74
N ALA A 63 9.12 11.75 4.04
CA ALA A 63 10.18 10.75 4.19
C ALA A 63 9.86 9.71 5.28
N ARG A 64 9.20 10.14 6.36
CA ARG A 64 8.72 9.25 7.42
C ARG A 64 7.72 8.22 6.90
N TYR A 65 6.74 8.66 6.09
CA TYR A 65 5.73 7.75 5.54
C TYR A 65 6.37 6.71 4.62
N LEU A 66 7.28 7.14 3.73
CA LEU A 66 8.03 6.21 2.87
C LEU A 66 8.88 5.22 3.69
N GLY A 67 9.51 5.66 4.77
CA GLY A 67 10.25 4.78 5.68
C GLY A 67 9.36 3.69 6.28
N VAL A 68 8.20 4.07 6.84
CA VAL A 68 7.22 3.10 7.40
C VAL A 68 6.76 2.11 6.33
N MET A 69 6.46 2.57 5.13
CA MET A 69 6.02 1.69 4.02
C MET A 69 7.14 0.75 3.57
N ALA A 70 8.38 1.23 3.49
CA ALA A 70 9.53 0.42 3.10
C ALA A 70 9.86 -0.66 4.13
N ASP A 71 9.85 -0.32 5.41
CA ASP A 71 10.15 -1.27 6.49
C ASP A 71 9.06 -2.36 6.57
N ALA A 72 7.79 -1.97 6.44
CA ALA A 72 6.69 -2.93 6.36
C ALA A 72 6.81 -3.86 5.14
N ALA A 73 7.20 -3.32 3.98
CA ALA A 73 7.41 -4.12 2.77
C ALA A 73 8.59 -5.10 2.92
N GLU A 74 9.69 -4.67 3.53
CA GLU A 74 10.85 -5.52 3.81
C GLU A 74 10.50 -6.67 4.76
N ILE A 75 9.79 -6.38 5.85
CA ILE A 75 9.29 -7.41 6.80
C ILE A 75 8.35 -8.39 6.10
N ALA A 76 7.50 -7.91 5.18
CA ALA A 76 6.59 -8.74 4.41
C ALA A 76 7.29 -9.57 3.31
N GLY A 77 8.60 -9.43 3.13
CA GLY A 77 9.38 -10.16 2.13
C GLY A 77 9.24 -9.62 0.72
N ALA A 78 8.96 -8.32 0.56
CA ALA A 78 8.98 -7.68 -0.75
C ALA A 78 10.36 -7.80 -1.41
N PRO A 79 10.42 -7.88 -2.76
CA PRO A 79 11.67 -7.85 -3.50
C PRO A 79 12.57 -6.66 -3.10
N SER A 80 13.88 -6.88 -3.02
CA SER A 80 14.83 -5.88 -2.52
C SER A 80 14.89 -4.62 -3.38
N ASP A 81 14.70 -4.76 -4.70
CA ASP A 81 14.57 -3.66 -5.65
C ASP A 81 13.30 -2.83 -5.40
N TYR A 82 12.18 -3.47 -5.06
CA TYR A 82 10.95 -2.77 -4.67
C TYR A 82 11.11 -1.99 -3.37
N VAL A 83 11.74 -2.57 -2.35
CA VAL A 83 12.03 -1.88 -1.08
C VAL A 83 13.00 -0.71 -1.32
N HIS A 84 14.02 -0.92 -2.15
CA HIS A 84 14.96 0.14 -2.52
C HIS A 84 14.25 1.30 -3.22
N ASP A 85 13.40 1.01 -4.22
CA ASP A 85 12.59 2.03 -4.89
C ASP A 85 11.78 2.86 -3.90
N LEU A 86 11.09 2.22 -2.94
CA LEU A 86 10.34 2.93 -1.90
C LEU A 86 11.23 3.86 -1.05
N ARG A 87 12.42 3.40 -0.64
CA ARG A 87 13.36 4.18 0.19
C ARG A 87 13.96 5.36 -0.56
N THR A 88 14.11 5.27 -1.88
CA THR A 88 14.70 6.33 -2.72
C THR A 88 13.68 7.26 -3.37
N ARG A 89 12.38 7.03 -3.16
CA ARG A 89 11.33 7.87 -3.74
C ARG A 89 11.45 9.33 -3.29
N PRO A 90 11.16 10.30 -4.18
CA PRO A 90 11.13 11.71 -3.80
C PRO A 90 10.15 11.96 -2.65
N ALA A 91 10.61 12.69 -1.63
CA ALA A 91 9.86 12.90 -0.40
C ALA A 91 9.92 14.37 0.08
N ARG A 92 8.87 14.82 0.77
CA ARG A 92 8.90 16.05 1.57
C ARG A 92 9.72 15.79 2.85
N ASN A 93 10.45 16.80 3.30
CA ASN A 93 11.29 16.78 4.51
C ASN A 93 12.47 15.81 4.47
N ILE A 94 13.14 15.71 3.33
CA ILE A 94 14.55 15.32 3.33
C ILE A 94 15.29 16.50 3.99
N GLY A 95 16.06 16.26 5.06
CA GLY A 95 16.81 17.32 5.78
C GLY A 95 17.61 18.20 4.80
N PRO A 96 18.04 19.41 5.18
CA PRO A 96 18.56 20.43 4.25
C PRO A 96 19.52 19.78 3.27
N GLY A 97 19.07 19.66 2.02
CA GLY A 97 19.81 18.91 1.01
C GLY A 97 21.22 19.45 0.95
N THR A 98 22.21 18.56 0.95
CA THR A 98 23.59 18.97 0.68
C THR A 98 23.59 19.57 -0.71
N ILE A 99 23.65 20.90 -0.77
CA ILE A 99 23.95 21.63 -1.99
C ILE A 99 25.41 21.33 -2.25
N ALA A 100 25.67 20.49 -3.26
CA ALA A 100 26.97 20.35 -3.90
C ALA A 100 26.86 20.94 -5.30
#